data_AF-A0A7W0VCN5-F1
#
_entry.id   AF-A0A7W0VCN5-F1
#
_cell.length_a   1.000
_cell.length_b   1.000
_cell.length_c   1.000
_cell.angle_alpha   90.00
_cell.angle_beta   90.00
_cell.angle_gamma   90.00
#
_symmetry.space_group_name_H-M   'P 1'
#
loop_
_entity.id
_entity.type
_entity.pdbx_description
1 polymer ?
#
loop_
_entity_poly.entity_id
_entity_poly.type
_entity_poly.pdbx_seq_one_letter_code
_entity_poly.pdbx_strand_id
1 'polypeptide(L)'
;MTRKQVEHQLRAELEIERLIVIPIEDGDLFGHSDGVVHLLNEDSAFVNDYSAIDRAYGEAVASALREQGVEPMLVPYAPDLSSRRKIPPATGVYVNLVETAHAVFVPIYAAASDEVALKRVEELLQGRAVVAIDCSAVALEGGSLRCLTWTSTS
;
A
#
# COMPACT_ATOMS: atom_id res chain seq x y z
N MET A 1 17.07 -8.11 18.97
CA MET A 1 17.77 -8.34 17.69
C MET A 1 18.20 -7.00 17.12
N THR A 2 19.33 -6.94 16.40
CA THR A 2 19.75 -5.76 15.65
C THR A 2 19.09 -5.71 14.28
N ARG A 3 19.07 -4.54 13.63
CA ARG A 3 18.57 -4.39 12.25
C ARG A 3 19.18 -5.42 11.29
N LYS A 4 20.51 -5.59 11.33
CA LYS A 4 21.22 -6.58 10.50
C LYS A 4 20.78 -8.02 10.76
N GLN A 5 20.47 -8.37 12.02
CA GLN A 5 19.97 -9.70 12.36
C GLN A 5 18.56 -9.93 11.80
N VAL A 6 17.69 -8.91 11.87
CA VAL A 6 16.33 -8.99 11.30
C VAL A 6 16.39 -9.10 9.79
N GLU A 7 17.19 -8.25 9.12
CA GLU A 7 17.34 -8.30 7.66
C GLU A 7 17.92 -9.64 7.18
N HIS A 8 18.89 -10.21 7.91
CA HIS A 8 19.43 -11.53 7.59
C HIS A 8 18.39 -12.63 7.75
N GLN A 9 17.61 -12.61 8.85
CA GLN A 9 16.56 -13.59 9.07
C GLN A 9 15.46 -13.49 8.01
N LEU A 10 15.00 -12.28 7.67
CA LEU A 10 13.99 -12.08 6.62
C LEU A 10 14.45 -12.65 5.27
N ARG A 11 15.71 -12.42 4.91
CA ARG A 11 16.27 -12.96 3.66
C ARG A 11 16.35 -14.49 3.65
N ALA A 12 16.72 -15.08 4.78
CA ALA A 12 16.84 -16.53 4.90
C ALA A 12 15.48 -17.23 4.91
N GLU A 13 14.52 -16.75 5.71
CA GLU A 13 13.22 -17.40 5.92
C GLU A 13 12.26 -17.16 4.75
N LEU A 14 12.34 -16.00 4.09
CA LEU A 14 11.51 -15.69 2.92
C LEU A 14 12.20 -16.02 1.59
N GLU A 15 13.43 -16.54 1.63
CA GLU A 15 14.25 -16.91 0.47
C GLU A 15 14.38 -15.78 -0.57
N ILE A 16 14.51 -14.53 -0.10
CA ILE A 16 14.57 -13.34 -0.96
C ILE A 16 16.00 -12.85 -1.22
N GLU A 17 16.30 -12.58 -2.48
CA GLU A 17 17.58 -11.97 -2.89
C GLU A 17 17.61 -10.46 -2.66
N ARG A 18 16.45 -9.80 -2.74
CA ARG A 18 16.31 -8.34 -2.61
C ARG A 18 15.34 -7.99 -1.48
N LEU A 19 15.81 -7.17 -0.54
CA LEU A 19 15.01 -6.59 0.54
C LEU A 19 15.09 -5.07 0.41
N ILE A 20 13.96 -4.42 0.18
CA ILE A 20 13.83 -2.97 0.12
C ILE A 20 13.24 -2.51 1.46
N VAL A 21 13.93 -1.62 2.15
CA VAL A 21 13.46 -1.03 3.42
C VAL A 21 13.04 0.40 3.16
N ILE A 22 11.75 0.69 3.29
CA ILE A 22 11.19 2.03 3.16
C ILE A 22 11.24 2.77 4.51
N PRO A 23 11.28 4.11 4.52
CA PRO A 23 11.20 4.89 5.77
C PRO A 23 9.85 4.67 6.47
N ILE A 24 9.87 4.82 7.79
CA ILE A 24 8.65 4.81 8.63
C ILE A 24 7.96 6.16 8.47
N GLU A 25 6.63 6.15 8.30
CA GLU A 25 5.81 7.37 8.27
C GLU A 25 5.78 8.01 9.67
N ASP A 26 5.93 9.33 9.74
CA ASP A 26 5.95 10.04 11.03
C ASP A 26 4.62 9.85 11.78
N GLY A 27 4.70 9.28 12.98
CA GLY A 27 3.52 9.00 13.80
C GLY A 27 2.82 7.67 13.51
N ASP A 28 3.29 6.89 12.53
CA ASP A 28 2.84 5.51 12.36
C ASP A 28 3.34 4.65 13.53
N LEU A 29 2.39 4.17 14.32
CA LEU A 29 2.65 3.33 15.50
C LEU A 29 3.10 1.92 15.13
N PHE A 30 2.74 1.44 13.95
CA PHE A 30 2.91 0.03 13.55
C PHE A 30 3.92 -0.14 12.42
N GLY A 31 4.17 0.90 11.61
CA GLY A 31 5.16 0.88 10.53
C GLY A 31 4.76 -0.07 9.41
N HIS A 32 3.46 -0.18 9.13
CA HIS A 32 2.91 -1.17 8.23
C HIS A 32 3.11 -0.74 6.77
N SER A 33 4.02 -1.42 6.06
CA SER A 33 4.30 -1.12 4.65
C SER A 33 3.10 -1.34 3.74
N ASP A 34 2.16 -2.19 4.15
CA ASP A 34 0.93 -2.47 3.40
C ASP A 34 -0.08 -1.31 3.46
N GLY A 35 0.17 -0.28 4.27
CA GLY A 35 -0.53 1.00 4.19
C GLY A 35 0.09 1.96 3.17
N VAL A 36 1.32 1.69 2.69
CA VAL A 36 2.16 2.66 1.97
C VAL A 36 2.47 2.22 0.54
N VAL A 37 2.83 0.95 0.37
CA VAL A 37 3.34 0.38 -0.89
C VAL A 37 2.65 -0.96 -1.19
N HIS A 38 2.36 -1.21 -2.47
CA HIS A 38 1.97 -2.53 -2.97
C HIS A 38 2.86 -2.91 -4.16
N LEU A 39 3.69 -3.92 -4.02
CA LEU A 39 4.55 -4.41 -5.09
C LEU A 39 3.71 -5.14 -6.15
N LEU A 40 3.82 -4.72 -7.41
CA LEU A 40 3.07 -5.32 -8.53
C LEU A 40 3.89 -6.38 -9.24
N ASN A 41 5.19 -6.13 -9.38
CA ASN A 41 6.16 -7.03 -9.99
C ASN A 41 7.57 -6.59 -9.56
N GLU A 42 8.60 -7.19 -10.15
CA GLU A 42 10.00 -6.92 -9.81
C GLU A 42 10.44 -5.47 -10.04
N ASP A 43 9.78 -4.76 -10.95
CA ASP A 43 10.23 -3.46 -11.44
C ASP A 43 9.24 -2.33 -11.12
N SER A 44 8.12 -2.62 -10.45
CA SER A 44 7.11 -1.59 -10.18
C SER A 44 6.22 -1.86 -8.98
N ALA A 45 5.78 -0.78 -8.35
CA ALA A 45 4.94 -0.82 -7.17
C ALA A 45 3.93 0.33 -7.18
N PHE A 46 2.73 0.11 -6.65
CA PHE A 46 1.86 1.21 -6.26
C PHE A 46 2.35 1.86 -4.97
N VAL A 47 2.27 3.17 -4.93
CA VAL A 47 2.62 3.99 -3.77
C VAL A 47 1.54 5.04 -3.58
N ASN A 48 1.14 5.30 -2.34
CA ASN A 48 0.25 6.42 -2.03
C ASN A 48 0.83 7.74 -2.54
N ASP A 49 -0.01 8.59 -3.12
CA ASP A 49 0.35 9.96 -3.48
C ASP A 49 0.33 10.87 -2.25
N TYR A 50 1.47 10.92 -1.55
CA TYR A 50 1.65 11.78 -0.38
C TYR A 50 1.84 13.27 -0.72
N SER A 51 1.76 13.70 -1.99
CA SER A 51 2.11 15.06 -2.40
C SER A 51 1.34 16.16 -1.65
N ALA A 52 0.10 15.90 -1.24
CA ALA A 52 -0.75 16.82 -0.51
C ALA A 52 -0.69 16.68 1.03
N ILE A 53 0.03 15.68 1.54
CA ILE A 53 0.04 15.30 2.97
C ILE A 53 1.45 15.42 3.54
N ASP A 54 2.37 14.63 3.02
CA ASP A 54 3.79 14.66 3.36
C ASP A 54 4.64 14.34 2.14
N ARG A 55 4.89 15.38 1.35
CA ARG A 55 5.68 15.26 0.12
C ARG A 55 7.09 14.72 0.39
N ALA A 56 7.73 15.09 1.50
CA ALA A 56 9.08 14.66 1.80
C ALA A 56 9.12 13.16 2.10
N TYR A 57 8.14 12.66 2.85
CA TYR A 57 7.98 11.23 3.10
C TYR A 57 7.73 10.45 1.78
N GLY A 58 6.79 10.92 0.95
CA GLY A 58 6.50 10.30 -0.33
C GLY A 58 7.72 10.24 -1.27
N GLU A 59 8.50 11.33 -1.33
CA GLU A 59 9.75 11.37 -2.11
C GLU A 59 10.81 10.40 -1.55
N ALA A 60 10.91 10.26 -0.23
CA ALA A 60 11.82 9.31 0.41
C ALA A 60 11.44 7.85 0.12
N VAL A 61 10.15 7.49 0.19
CA VAL A 61 9.66 6.16 -0.21
C VAL A 61 9.94 5.90 -1.69
N ALA A 62 9.63 6.87 -2.56
CA ALA A 62 9.88 6.76 -3.99
C ALA A 62 11.38 6.62 -4.31
N SER A 63 12.26 7.33 -3.61
CA SER A 63 13.72 7.19 -3.77
C SER A 63 14.20 5.79 -3.39
N ALA A 64 13.75 5.27 -2.24
CA ALA A 64 14.13 3.93 -1.77
C ALA A 64 13.74 2.83 -2.78
N LEU A 65 12.61 2.98 -3.47
CA LEU A 65 12.18 2.06 -4.53
C LEU A 65 13.02 2.22 -5.81
N ARG A 66 13.21 3.47 -6.28
CA ARG A 66 13.97 3.74 -7.51
C ARG A 66 15.45 3.35 -7.41
N GLU A 67 16.06 3.53 -6.25
CA GLU A 67 17.43 3.07 -5.96
C GLU A 67 17.59 1.55 -6.14
N GLN A 68 16.50 0.81 -6.12
CA GLN A 68 16.44 -0.64 -6.29
C GLN A 68 15.84 -1.07 -7.64
N GLY A 69 15.65 -0.11 -8.56
CA GLY A 69 15.09 -0.34 -9.89
C GLY A 69 13.57 -0.51 -9.92
N VAL A 70 12.86 -0.20 -8.83
CA VAL A 70 11.40 -0.30 -8.75
C VAL A 70 10.78 1.06 -9.05
N GLU A 71 9.96 1.16 -10.10
CA GLU A 71 9.25 2.38 -10.46
C GLU A 71 7.98 2.56 -9.58
N PRO A 72 7.89 3.66 -8.80
CA PRO A 72 6.72 3.96 -8.01
C PRO A 72 5.60 4.56 -8.88
N MET A 73 4.48 3.85 -8.94
CA MET A 73 3.25 4.29 -9.60
C MET A 73 2.30 4.91 -8.55
N LEU A 74 2.10 6.22 -8.64
CA LEU A 74 1.29 6.95 -7.65
C LEU A 74 -0.20 6.66 -7.80
N VAL A 75 -0.81 6.30 -6.66
CA VAL A 75 -2.25 6.06 -6.47
C VAL A 75 -2.79 7.13 -5.53
N PRO A 76 -4.01 7.67 -5.76
CA PRO A 76 -4.59 8.68 -4.89
C PRO A 76 -4.57 8.24 -3.43
N TYR A 77 -4.28 9.17 -2.52
CA TYR A 77 -4.23 8.90 -1.09
C TYR A 77 -5.05 9.99 -0.38
N ALA A 78 -6.09 9.56 0.34
CA ALA A 78 -7.06 10.47 0.96
C ALA A 78 -7.47 9.96 2.37
N PRO A 79 -6.52 9.84 3.30
CA PRO A 79 -6.78 9.38 4.67
C PRO A 79 -7.63 10.37 5.46
N ASP A 80 -8.34 9.87 6.47
CA ASP A 80 -9.01 10.73 7.46
C ASP A 80 -7.99 11.24 8.49
N LEU A 81 -7.46 12.44 8.21
CA LEU A 81 -6.51 13.14 9.09
C LEU A 81 -7.16 13.77 10.33
N SER A 82 -8.49 13.74 10.44
CA SER A 82 -9.21 14.37 11.57
C SER A 82 -9.39 13.44 12.78
N SER A 83 -9.18 12.13 12.58
CA SER A 83 -9.35 11.13 13.62
C SER A 83 -8.38 11.35 14.78
N ARG A 84 -8.93 11.29 16.00
CA ARG A 84 -8.17 11.34 17.27
C ARG A 84 -8.04 9.97 17.92
N ARG A 85 -8.46 8.91 17.23
CA ARG A 85 -8.42 7.54 17.74
C ARG A 85 -6.98 7.07 17.83
N LYS A 86 -6.71 6.17 18.78
CA LYS A 86 -5.40 5.52 18.90
C LYS A 86 -5.03 4.71 17.65
N ILE A 87 -6.04 4.09 17.02
CA ILE A 87 -5.92 3.45 15.70
C ILE A 87 -6.83 4.27 14.78
N PRO A 88 -6.27 5.04 13.83
CA PRO A 88 -7.07 5.82 12.91
C PRO A 88 -7.78 4.92 11.88
N PRO A 89 -8.90 5.36 11.30
CA PRO A 89 -9.52 4.66 10.19
C PRO A 89 -8.58 4.54 9.00
N ALA A 90 -8.62 3.40 8.30
CA ALA A 90 -7.85 3.15 7.08
C ALA A 90 -8.59 3.58 5.80
N THR A 91 -9.47 4.58 5.90
CA THR A 91 -10.23 5.11 4.75
C THR A 91 -9.29 5.80 3.78
N GLY A 92 -9.50 5.65 2.47
CA GLY A 92 -8.71 6.33 1.44
C GLY A 92 -7.29 5.77 1.24
N VAL A 93 -6.98 4.57 1.77
CA VAL A 93 -5.72 3.85 1.62
C VAL A 93 -5.84 2.82 0.48
N TYR A 94 -5.95 3.29 -0.75
CA TYR A 94 -6.28 2.44 -1.91
C TYR A 94 -5.17 1.47 -2.33
N VAL A 95 -3.93 1.71 -1.91
CA VAL A 95 -2.83 0.75 -2.08
C VAL A 95 -3.06 -0.54 -1.30
N ASN A 96 -4.01 -0.59 -0.35
CA ASN A 96 -4.38 -1.80 0.41
C ASN A 96 -5.28 -2.77 -0.40
N LEU A 97 -4.98 -2.91 -1.69
CA LEU A 97 -5.66 -3.79 -2.64
C LEU A 97 -5.13 -5.22 -2.62
N VAL A 98 -5.88 -6.12 -3.25
CA VAL A 98 -5.53 -7.55 -3.39
C VAL A 98 -5.45 -7.91 -4.85
N GLU A 99 -4.32 -8.50 -5.22
CA GLU A 99 -4.06 -8.97 -6.57
C GLU A 99 -4.30 -10.49 -6.67
N THR A 100 -4.96 -10.91 -7.75
CA THR A 100 -5.07 -12.32 -8.14
C THR A 100 -4.68 -12.50 -9.61
N ALA A 101 -4.55 -13.74 -10.05
CA ALA A 101 -4.28 -14.06 -11.46
C ALA A 101 -5.35 -13.53 -12.43
N HIS A 102 -6.57 -13.25 -11.97
CA HIS A 102 -7.70 -12.88 -12.83
C HIS A 102 -8.16 -11.44 -12.67
N ALA A 103 -8.04 -10.89 -11.46
CA ALA A 103 -8.56 -9.56 -11.14
C ALA A 103 -7.77 -8.89 -10.02
N VAL A 104 -7.88 -7.57 -9.95
CA VAL A 104 -7.41 -6.73 -8.86
C VAL A 104 -8.62 -6.20 -8.10
N PHE A 105 -8.67 -6.48 -6.81
CA PHE A 105 -9.74 -6.04 -5.92
C PHE A 105 -9.29 -4.78 -5.19
N VAL A 106 -9.96 -3.66 -5.44
CA VAL A 106 -9.61 -2.35 -4.89
C VAL A 106 -10.61 -1.98 -3.78
N PRO A 107 -10.14 -1.63 -2.57
CA PRO A 107 -11.03 -1.18 -1.52
C PRO A 107 -11.66 0.18 -1.87
N ILE A 108 -12.95 0.33 -1.59
CA ILE A 108 -13.66 1.63 -1.63
C ILE A 108 -14.29 1.91 -0.27
N TYR A 109 -14.53 3.18 0.02
CA TYR A 109 -14.83 3.64 1.38
C TYR A 109 -16.09 4.50 1.51
N ALA A 110 -16.92 4.57 0.45
CA ALA A 110 -18.00 5.53 0.31
C ALA A 110 -17.49 6.99 0.40
N ALA A 111 -16.28 7.21 -0.14
CA ALA A 111 -15.59 8.49 -0.14
C ALA A 111 -15.60 9.12 -1.53
N ALA A 112 -15.54 10.45 -1.59
CA ALA A 112 -15.48 11.18 -2.85
C ALA A 112 -14.23 10.84 -3.70
N SER A 113 -13.18 10.30 -3.08
CA SER A 113 -11.94 9.89 -3.75
C SER A 113 -12.03 8.49 -4.38
N ASP A 114 -13.08 7.71 -4.12
CA ASP A 114 -13.19 6.31 -4.56
C ASP A 114 -13.14 6.21 -6.10
N GLU A 115 -13.93 7.04 -6.79
CA GLU A 115 -14.00 7.03 -8.27
C GLU A 115 -12.66 7.40 -8.90
N VAL A 116 -11.96 8.38 -8.32
CA VAL A 116 -10.65 8.82 -8.81
C VAL A 116 -9.60 7.73 -8.60
N ALA A 117 -9.63 7.06 -7.45
CA ALA A 117 -8.71 5.97 -7.15
C ALA A 117 -8.93 4.76 -8.05
N LEU A 118 -10.18 4.33 -8.24
CA LEU A 118 -10.53 3.22 -9.14
C LEU A 118 -10.04 3.49 -10.56
N LYS A 119 -10.40 4.65 -11.12
CA LYS A 119 -9.99 5.02 -12.48
C LYS A 119 -8.47 5.04 -12.62
N ARG A 120 -7.75 5.59 -11.62
CA ARG A 120 -6.30 5.62 -11.64
C ARG A 120 -5.69 4.22 -11.60
N VAL A 121 -6.22 3.33 -10.77
CA VAL A 121 -5.76 1.94 -10.69
C VAL A 121 -6.04 1.21 -12.01
N GLU A 122 -7.21 1.39 -12.62
CA GLU A 122 -7.55 0.83 -13.93
C GLU A 122 -6.59 1.29 -15.04
N GLU A 123 -6.26 2.58 -15.09
CA GLU A 123 -5.30 3.15 -16.04
C GLU A 123 -3.91 2.52 -15.90
N LEU A 124 -3.46 2.30 -14.66
CA LEU A 124 -2.14 1.75 -14.36
C LEU A 124 -2.05 0.24 -14.64
N LEU A 125 -3.14 -0.50 -14.49
CA LEU A 125 -3.17 -1.95 -14.67
C LEU A 125 -3.46 -2.42 -16.12
N GLN A 126 -3.57 -1.48 -17.07
CA GLN A 126 -3.56 -1.73 -18.52
C GLN A 126 -4.49 -2.87 -18.99
N GLY A 127 -5.72 -2.92 -18.47
CA GLY A 127 -6.76 -3.85 -18.95
C GLY A 127 -6.98 -5.10 -18.11
N ARG A 128 -6.32 -5.23 -16.95
CA ARG A 128 -6.74 -6.21 -15.94
C ARG A 128 -8.12 -5.87 -15.39
N ALA A 129 -8.90 -6.88 -15.02
CA ALA A 129 -10.19 -6.67 -14.40
C ALA A 129 -10.00 -6.01 -13.02
N VAL A 130 -10.59 -4.84 -12.82
CA VAL A 130 -10.62 -4.13 -11.54
C VAL A 130 -12.01 -4.29 -10.92
N VAL A 131 -12.06 -4.73 -9.66
CA VAL A 131 -13.30 -4.95 -8.93
C VAL A 131 -13.27 -4.13 -7.64
N ALA A 132 -14.21 -3.21 -7.50
CA ALA A 132 -14.36 -2.42 -6.28
C ALA A 132 -14.99 -3.26 -5.16
N ILE A 133 -14.44 -3.18 -3.95
CA ILE A 133 -14.94 -3.87 -2.76
C ILE A 133 -15.19 -2.84 -1.66
N ASP A 134 -16.43 -2.76 -1.20
CA ASP A 134 -16.79 -1.89 -0.07
C ASP A 134 -16.10 -2.35 1.21
N CYS A 135 -15.17 -1.52 1.67
CA CYS A 135 -14.38 -1.71 2.88
C CYS A 135 -14.68 -0.63 3.92
N SER A 136 -15.73 0.20 3.73
CA SER A 136 -16.07 1.32 4.61
C SER A 136 -16.18 0.91 6.08
N ALA A 137 -16.86 -0.21 6.36
CA ALA A 137 -17.01 -0.73 7.73
C ALA A 137 -15.70 -1.21 8.35
N VAL A 138 -14.86 -1.92 7.58
CA VAL A 138 -13.57 -2.45 8.06
C VAL A 138 -12.56 -1.32 8.25
N ALA A 139 -12.60 -0.31 7.38
CA ALA A 139 -11.75 0.88 7.46
C ALA A 139 -11.93 1.61 8.79
N LEU A 140 -13.16 1.66 9.33
CA LEU A 140 -13.41 2.23 10.66
C LEU A 140 -12.73 1.46 11.79
N GLU A 141 -12.37 0.19 11.60
CA GLU A 141 -11.62 -0.60 12.59
C GLU A 141 -10.09 -0.51 12.37
N GLY A 142 -9.64 0.31 11.42
CA GLY A 142 -8.22 0.56 11.15
C GLY A 142 -7.56 -0.44 10.20
N GLY A 143 -8.33 -1.31 9.56
CA GLY A 143 -7.85 -2.24 8.53
C GLY A 143 -8.51 -1.98 7.19
N SER A 144 -7.94 -2.51 6.11
CA SER A 144 -8.56 -2.48 4.78
C SER A 144 -8.50 -3.87 4.15
N LEU A 145 -8.83 -3.98 2.86
CA LEU A 145 -9.05 -5.24 2.17
C LEU A 145 -7.89 -6.22 2.34
N ARG A 146 -6.65 -5.81 2.07
CA ARG A 146 -5.50 -6.71 2.15
C ARG A 146 -5.26 -7.22 3.57
N CYS A 147 -5.53 -6.40 4.59
CA CYS A 147 -5.39 -6.80 6.00
C CYS A 147 -6.29 -7.99 6.38
N LEU A 148 -7.36 -8.25 5.63
CA LEU A 148 -8.32 -9.33 5.87
C LEU A 148 -8.09 -10.57 4.99
N THR A 149 -7.06 -10.57 4.15
CA THR A 149 -6.86 -11.60 3.13
C THR A 149 -5.51 -12.28 3.24
N TRP A 150 -5.46 -13.51 2.72
CA TRP A 150 -4.23 -14.24 2.48
C TRP A 150 -4.35 -14.94 1.13
N THR A 151 -3.41 -14.71 0.22
CA THR A 151 -3.38 -15.37 -1.08
C THR A 151 -2.56 -16.65 -0.99
N SER A 152 -3.15 -17.80 -1.31
CA SER A 152 -2.42 -19.04 -1.52
C SER A 152 -2.15 -19.21 -3.02
N THR A 153 -0.88 -19.28 -3.42
CA THR A 153 -0.52 -19.76 -4.75
C THR A 153 -0.65 -21.29 -4.77
N SER A 154 -1.55 -21.81 -5.59
CA SER A 154 -1.62 -23.25 -5.93
C SER A 154 -0.84 -23.52 -7.21
#